data_AF-A0A920MDT4-F1
#
_entry.id   AF-A0A920MDT4-F1
#
_cell.length_a   1.000
_cell.length_b   1.000
_cell.length_c   1.000
_cell.angle_alpha   90.00
_cell.angle_beta   90.00
_cell.angle_gamma   90.00
#
_symmetry.space_group_name_H-M   'P 1'
#
loop_
_entity.id
_entity.type
_entity.pdbx_description
1 polymer ?
#
loop_
_entity_poly.entity_id
_entity_poly.type
_entity_poly.pdbx_seq_one_letter_code
_entity_poly.pdbx_strand_id
1 'polypeptide(L)'
;MERYLQHRCKIAKRITLNKTKIDLFLDINNLFNNKFLSYAGFSNYYDYIDYLESLRFPWEEGKEKGNDRIGEYRDWSVNYQSYDPVDWENPSSAEKEILNTKAYIDMPNIRAVSFLDPRDIFFGITVHF
;
A
#
# COMPACT_ATOMS: atom_id res chain seq x y z
N MET A 1 -15.85 -12.97 3.59
CA MET A 1 -14.44 -12.79 3.96
C MET A 1 -13.62 -13.05 2.71
N GLU A 2 -13.31 -12.00 1.94
CA GLU A 2 -12.49 -12.14 0.74
C GLU A 2 -11.07 -12.53 1.18
N ARG A 3 -10.56 -13.63 0.63
CA ARG A 3 -9.17 -14.03 0.86
C ARG A 3 -8.28 -13.19 -0.03
N TYR A 4 -7.54 -12.25 0.55
CA TYR A 4 -6.48 -11.54 -0.17
C TYR A 4 -5.45 -12.56 -0.67
N LEU A 5 -5.29 -12.66 -1.99
CA LEU A 5 -4.39 -13.65 -2.58
C LEU A 5 -2.94 -13.19 -2.39
N GLN A 6 -2.30 -13.73 -1.36
CA GLN A 6 -0.89 -13.50 -1.09
C GLN A 6 -0.04 -14.51 -1.86
N HIS A 7 0.93 -13.99 -2.60
CA HIS A 7 1.89 -14.83 -3.33
C HIS A 7 3.15 -14.97 -2.49
N ARG A 8 3.45 -16.20 -2.09
CA ARG A 8 4.70 -16.55 -1.40
C ARG A 8 5.66 -17.23 -2.37
N CYS A 9 6.92 -16.84 -2.33
CA CYS A 9 7.98 -17.44 -3.12
C CYS A 9 9.06 -17.99 -2.20
N LYS A 10 9.45 -19.25 -2.40
CA LYS A 10 10.56 -19.87 -1.70
C LYS A 10 11.56 -20.42 -2.69
N ILE A 11 12.81 -19.98 -2.58
CA ILE A 11 13.95 -20.43 -3.38
C ILE A 11 14.93 -21.09 -2.43
N ALA A 12 15.38 -22.31 -2.78
CA ALA A 12 16.38 -23.02 -2.01
C ALA A 12 17.45 -23.60 -2.94
N LYS A 13 18.71 -23.55 -2.51
CA LYS A 13 19.84 -24.11 -3.24
C LYS A 13 20.81 -24.80 -2.28
N ARG A 14 21.14 -26.05 -2.58
CA ARG A 14 22.22 -26.78 -1.93
C ARG A 14 23.51 -26.63 -2.72
N ILE A 15 24.59 -26.30 -2.03
CA ILE A 15 25.95 -26.27 -2.54
C ILE A 15 26.74 -27.35 -1.79
N THR A 16 27.44 -28.20 -2.52
CA THR A 16 28.29 -29.26 -1.93
C THR A 16 29.75 -28.93 -2.17
N LEU A 17 30.53 -28.86 -1.09
CA LEU A 17 31.97 -28.56 -1.08
C LEU A 17 32.69 -29.69 -0.33
N ASN A 18 33.30 -30.61 -1.07
CA ASN A 18 33.93 -31.83 -0.52
C ASN A 18 32.96 -32.63 0.37
N LYS A 19 33.17 -32.62 1.69
CA LYS A 19 32.32 -33.28 2.68
C LYS A 19 31.22 -32.36 3.24
N THR A 20 31.41 -31.04 3.12
CA THR A 20 30.48 -30.05 3.63
C THR A 20 29.34 -29.83 2.64
N LYS A 21 28.11 -29.75 3.15
CA LYS A 21 26.94 -29.30 2.38
C LYS A 21 26.40 -28.02 2.98
N ILE A 22 26.09 -27.05 2.14
CA ILE A 22 25.54 -25.75 2.52
C ILE A 22 24.18 -25.60 1.85
N ASP A 23 23.13 -25.43 2.65
CA ASP A 23 21.78 -25.12 2.18
C ASP A 23 21.54 -23.61 2.33
N LEU A 24 21.22 -22.95 1.23
CA LEU A 24 20.80 -21.55 1.19
C LEU A 24 19.29 -21.51 0.93
N PHE A 25 18.56 -20.70 1.68
CA PHE A 25 17.14 -20.47 1.47
C PHE A 25 16.78 -18.99 1.49
N LEU A 26 15.85 -18.62 0.62
CA LEU A 26 15.20 -17.31 0.55
C LEU A 26 13.68 -17.56 0.50
N ASP A 27 12.94 -16.93 1.39
CA ASP A 27 11.49 -17.02 1.50
C ASP A 27 10.92 -15.61 1.52
N ILE A 28 10.06 -15.29 0.56
CA ILE A 28 9.43 -13.98 0.40
C ILE A 28 7.93 -14.17 0.50
N ASN A 29 7.34 -13.61 1.56
CA ASN A 29 5.89 -13.45 1.68
C ASN A 29 5.46 -12.15 1.00
N ASN A 30 4.31 -12.15 0.34
CA ASN A 30 3.80 -11.01 -0.43
C ASN A 30 4.84 -10.55 -1.48
N LEU A 31 5.20 -11.46 -2.38
CA LEU A 31 6.23 -11.29 -3.41
C LEU A 31 6.06 -9.99 -4.22
N PHE A 32 4.82 -9.67 -4.59
CA PHE A 32 4.48 -8.49 -5.40
C PHE A 32 4.29 -7.21 -4.57
N ASN A 33 4.45 -7.29 -3.24
CA ASN A 33 4.26 -6.17 -2.33
C ASN A 33 2.89 -5.50 -2.48
N ASN A 34 1.86 -6.33 -2.66
CA ASN A 34 0.48 -5.89 -2.68
C ASN A 34 0.16 -5.28 -1.30
N LYS A 35 -0.41 -4.09 -1.29
CA LYS A 35 -0.78 -3.41 -0.05
C LYS A 35 -2.29 -3.37 0.06
N PHE A 36 -2.82 -4.00 1.10
CA PHE A 36 -4.24 -4.00 1.41
C PHE A 36 -4.46 -3.14 2.64
N LEU A 37 -5.17 -2.03 2.48
CA LEU A 37 -5.41 -1.10 3.56
C LEU A 37 -6.19 -1.79 4.68
N SER A 38 -5.74 -1.62 5.92
CA SER A 38 -6.31 -2.21 7.12
C SER A 38 -7.12 -1.17 7.88
N TYR A 39 -8.31 -1.57 8.34
CA TYR A 39 -9.09 -0.74 9.26
C TYR A 39 -8.33 -0.42 10.55
N ALA A 40 -7.42 -1.30 11.00
CA ALA A 40 -6.62 -1.06 12.20
C ALA A 40 -5.67 0.15 12.08
N GLY A 41 -5.43 0.64 10.85
CA GLY A 41 -4.68 1.87 10.61
C GLY A 41 -5.41 3.15 11.02
N PHE A 42 -6.73 3.08 11.23
CA PHE A 42 -7.57 4.20 11.63
C PHE A 42 -7.81 4.16 13.14
N SER A 43 -7.57 5.26 13.84
CA SER A 43 -7.78 5.37 15.29
C SER A 43 -9.23 5.17 15.69
N ASN A 44 -10.17 5.64 14.87
CA ASN A 44 -11.60 5.49 15.14
C ASN A 44 -12.44 5.40 13.84
N TYR A 45 -13.75 5.26 14.02
CA TYR A 45 -14.73 5.18 12.93
C TYR A 45 -14.77 6.45 12.07
N TYR A 46 -14.66 7.64 12.68
CA TYR A 46 -14.70 8.91 11.97
C TYR A 46 -13.49 9.05 11.03
N ASP A 47 -12.28 8.70 11.47
CA ASP A 47 -11.09 8.75 10.60
C ASP A 47 -11.23 7.85 9.36
N TYR A 48 -11.94 6.71 9.50
CA TYR A 48 -12.22 5.83 8.38
C TYR A 48 -13.28 6.42 7.43
N ILE A 49 -14.28 7.12 7.97
CA ILE A 49 -15.26 7.85 7.17
C ILE A 49 -14.59 9.02 6.43
N ASP A 50 -13.75 9.81 7.10
CA ASP A 50 -13.00 10.91 6.50
C ASP A 50 -12.13 10.40 5.33
N TYR A 51 -11.49 9.24 5.51
CA TYR A 51 -10.80 8.55 4.42
C TYR A 51 -11.72 8.21 3.25
N LEU A 52 -12.87 7.57 3.51
CA LEU A 52 -13.81 7.19 2.45
C LEU A 52 -14.37 8.41 1.71
N GLU A 53 -14.68 9.48 2.44
CA GLU A 53 -15.17 10.75 1.90
C GLU A 53 -14.09 11.52 1.13
N SER A 54 -12.81 11.28 1.42
CA SER A 54 -11.70 11.87 0.67
C SER A 54 -11.44 11.20 -0.69
N LEU A 55 -11.94 9.98 -0.92
CA LEU A 55 -11.75 9.26 -2.18
C LEU A 55 -12.63 9.82 -3.28
N ARG A 56 -12.09 9.91 -4.50
CA ARG A 56 -12.81 10.42 -5.67
C ARG A 56 -13.29 9.30 -6.59
N PHE A 57 -14.58 9.02 -6.59
CA PHE A 57 -15.16 7.86 -7.28
C PHE A 57 -15.71 8.16 -8.68
N PRO A 58 -15.83 7.16 -9.57
CA PRO A 58 -16.28 7.37 -10.95
C PRO A 58 -17.77 7.73 -11.08
N TRP A 59 -18.57 7.46 -10.05
CA TRP A 59 -19.99 7.80 -9.99
C TRP A 59 -20.26 9.17 -9.35
N GLU A 60 -19.24 9.85 -8.83
CA GLU A 60 -19.40 11.20 -8.30
C GLU A 60 -19.49 12.24 -9.42
N GLU A 61 -19.83 13.46 -9.03
CA GLU A 61 -20.05 14.60 -9.92
C GLU A 61 -19.15 15.77 -9.54
N GLY A 62 -18.94 16.68 -10.48
CA GLY A 62 -18.13 17.88 -10.26
C GLY A 62 -16.69 17.56 -9.85
N LYS A 63 -16.16 18.36 -8.90
CA LYS A 63 -14.78 18.25 -8.38
C LYS A 63 -14.47 16.94 -7.66
N GLU A 64 -15.48 16.18 -7.23
CA GLU A 64 -15.29 14.91 -6.53
C GLU A 64 -15.19 13.72 -7.48
N LYS A 65 -15.60 13.89 -8.75
CA LYS A 65 -15.50 12.80 -9.73
C LYS A 65 -14.04 12.38 -9.97
N GLY A 66 -13.76 11.09 -9.80
CA GLY A 66 -12.45 10.51 -10.04
C GLY A 66 -12.49 9.03 -10.40
N ASN A 67 -11.37 8.33 -10.21
CA ASN A 67 -11.23 6.91 -10.53
C ASN A 67 -10.66 6.11 -9.35
N ASP A 68 -10.73 6.65 -8.15
CA ASP A 68 -10.20 6.00 -6.95
C ASP A 68 -10.99 4.74 -6.60
N ARG A 69 -10.35 3.93 -5.77
CA ARG A 69 -10.89 2.70 -5.23
C ARG A 69 -10.66 2.70 -3.72
N ILE A 70 -11.53 2.01 -3.00
CA ILE A 70 -11.28 1.73 -1.59
C ILE A 70 -9.95 0.97 -1.47
N GLY A 71 -9.07 1.45 -0.60
CA GLY A 71 -7.71 0.97 -0.42
C GLY A 71 -6.63 1.82 -1.11
N GLU A 72 -7.01 2.78 -1.97
CA GLU A 72 -6.09 3.80 -2.47
C GLU A 72 -5.54 4.64 -1.31
N TYR A 73 -4.28 5.05 -1.42
CA TYR A 73 -3.60 5.85 -0.41
C TYR A 73 -2.56 6.73 -1.11
N ARG A 74 -2.28 7.91 -0.54
CA ARG A 74 -1.19 8.77 -1.03
C ARG A 74 0.17 8.23 -0.56
N ASP A 75 1.23 8.59 -1.29
CA ASP A 75 2.58 8.26 -0.83
C ASP A 75 2.86 8.92 0.53
N TRP A 76 3.57 8.21 1.43
CA TRP A 76 3.88 8.72 2.77
C TRP A 76 4.79 9.95 2.75
N SER A 77 5.49 10.22 1.65
CA SER A 77 6.31 11.43 1.45
C SER A 77 5.52 12.64 0.95
N VAL A 78 4.29 12.45 0.47
CA VAL A 78 3.39 13.52 0.03
C VAL A 78 2.60 14.00 1.23
N ASN A 79 2.66 15.29 1.57
CA ASN A 79 1.83 15.85 2.64
C ASN A 79 0.37 16.00 2.21
N TYR A 80 -0.55 15.94 3.17
CA TYR A 80 -1.96 16.21 2.92
C TYR A 80 -2.16 17.64 2.37
N GLN A 81 -2.97 17.77 1.33
CA GLN A 81 -3.40 19.04 0.77
C GLN A 81 -4.88 18.94 0.37
N SER A 82 -5.70 19.86 0.87
CA SER A 82 -7.11 19.93 0.48
C SER A 82 -7.25 20.28 -1.00
N TYR A 83 -8.20 19.66 -1.68
CA TYR A 83 -8.56 19.98 -3.06
C TYR A 83 -9.92 20.70 -3.07
N ASP A 84 -9.88 22.03 -3.19
CA ASP A 84 -11.08 22.87 -3.25
C ASP A 84 -10.94 23.95 -4.34
N PRO A 85 -10.92 23.55 -5.63
CA PRO A 85 -10.78 24.49 -6.73
C PRO A 85 -12.02 25.36 -6.92
N VAL A 86 -11.82 26.62 -7.30
CA VAL A 86 -12.91 27.51 -7.74
C VAL A 86 -13.46 27.09 -9.10
N ASP A 87 -12.57 26.68 -10.02
CA ASP A 87 -12.90 26.13 -11.32
C ASP A 87 -12.29 24.72 -11.44
N TRP A 88 -13.11 23.71 -11.14
CA TRP A 88 -12.70 22.31 -11.19
C TRP A 88 -12.63 21.76 -12.63
N GLU A 89 -13.24 22.43 -13.60
CA GLU A 89 -13.15 22.06 -15.02
C GLU A 89 -11.80 22.48 -15.60
N ASN A 90 -11.22 23.59 -15.10
CA ASN A 90 -9.92 24.11 -15.51
C ASN A 90 -8.94 24.28 -14.34
N PRO A 91 -8.50 23.18 -13.70
CA PRO A 91 -7.60 23.27 -12.55
C PRO A 91 -6.24 23.84 -12.95
N SER A 92 -5.72 24.69 -12.06
CA SER A 92 -4.35 25.21 -12.09
C SER A 92 -3.31 24.10 -11.99
N SER A 93 -2.05 24.44 -12.24
CA SER A 93 -0.95 23.47 -12.15
C SER A 93 -0.80 22.87 -10.74
N ALA A 94 -1.02 23.66 -9.69
CA ALA A 94 -0.95 23.19 -8.31
C ALA A 94 -2.10 22.22 -7.98
N GLU A 95 -3.32 22.53 -8.41
CA GLU A 95 -4.49 21.66 -8.23
C GLU A 95 -4.32 20.33 -8.98
N LYS A 96 -3.75 20.36 -10.19
CA LYS A 96 -3.40 19.14 -10.93
C LYS A 96 -2.35 18.29 -10.19
N GLU A 97 -1.38 18.93 -9.53
CA GLU A 97 -0.39 18.22 -8.72
C GLU A 97 -1.03 17.53 -7.51
N ILE A 98 -1.97 18.18 -6.83
CA ILE A 98 -2.76 17.59 -5.75
C ILE A 98 -3.49 16.33 -6.24
N LEU A 99 -4.13 16.41 -7.41
CA LEU A 99 -4.82 15.26 -8.01
C LEU A 99 -3.86 14.12 -8.37
N ASN A 100 -2.75 14.44 -9.02
CA ASN A 100 -1.76 13.46 -9.49
C ASN A 100 -1.07 12.72 -8.34
N THR A 101 -0.75 13.45 -7.27
CA THR A 101 -0.10 12.89 -6.06
C THR A 101 -1.09 12.29 -5.08
N LYS A 102 -2.39 12.46 -5.33
CA LYS A 102 -3.49 12.11 -4.44
C LYS A 102 -3.36 12.75 -3.05
N ALA A 103 -2.77 13.95 -2.98
CA ALA A 103 -2.50 14.63 -1.71
C ALA A 103 -3.77 14.91 -0.89
N TYR A 104 -4.94 14.88 -1.53
CA TYR A 104 -6.26 15.03 -0.91
C TYR A 104 -6.75 13.80 -0.13
N ILE A 105 -6.11 12.63 -0.26
CA ILE A 105 -6.53 11.43 0.48
C ILE A 105 -6.17 11.58 1.95
N ASP A 106 -7.18 11.44 2.82
CA ASP A 106 -7.00 11.42 4.26
C ASP A 106 -6.53 10.02 4.72
N MET A 107 -5.28 9.93 5.14
CA MET A 107 -4.64 8.62 5.35
C MET A 107 -4.96 8.01 6.73
N PRO A 108 -4.83 6.68 6.88
CA PRO A 108 -4.82 6.08 8.20
C PRO A 108 -3.77 6.72 9.11
N ASN A 109 -4.18 7.09 10.32
CA ASN A 109 -3.35 7.80 11.28
C ASN A 109 -2.28 6.92 11.96
N ILE A 110 -2.44 5.59 11.98
CA ILE A 110 -1.47 4.65 12.54
C ILE A 110 -0.75 3.89 11.42
N ARG A 111 0.38 4.45 10.99
CA ARG A 111 1.21 3.91 9.88
C ARG A 111 1.63 2.44 10.08
N ALA A 112 1.94 2.05 11.32
CA ALA A 112 2.50 0.73 11.63
C ALA A 112 1.54 -0.43 11.29
N VAL A 113 0.23 -0.17 11.27
CA VAL A 113 -0.81 -1.19 11.04
C VAL A 113 -1.73 -0.83 9.88
N SER A 114 -1.33 0.13 9.01
CA SER A 114 -2.13 0.56 7.87
C SER A 114 -2.30 -0.49 6.78
N PHE A 115 -1.43 -1.51 6.73
CA PHE A 115 -1.49 -2.55 5.70
C PHE A 115 -1.54 -3.94 6.32
N LEU A 116 -2.43 -4.77 5.80
CA LEU A 116 -2.49 -6.19 6.12
C LEU A 116 -1.32 -6.92 5.45
N ASP A 117 -0.73 -7.85 6.18
CA ASP A 117 0.28 -8.79 5.70
C ASP A 117 1.39 -8.12 4.84
N PRO A 118 2.19 -7.21 5.45
CA PRO A 118 3.27 -6.53 4.75
C PRO A 118 4.31 -7.53 4.22
N ARG A 119 5.07 -7.11 3.20
CA ARG A 119 6.13 -7.95 2.62
C ARG A 119 7.18 -8.29 3.67
N ASP A 120 7.45 -9.59 3.78
CA ASP A 120 8.46 -10.15 4.66
C ASP A 120 9.45 -10.98 3.83
N ILE A 121 10.74 -10.85 4.13
CA ILE A 121 11.85 -11.46 3.41
C ILE A 121 12.74 -12.17 4.43
N PHE A 122 12.73 -13.48 4.38
CA PHE A 122 13.56 -14.34 5.22
C PHE A 122 14.66 -14.99 4.41
N PHE A 123 15.91 -14.83 4.87
CA PHE A 123 17.07 -15.49 4.31
C PHE A 123 17.73 -16.36 5.37
N GLY A 124 18.28 -17.49 4.97
CA GLY A 124 19.16 -18.21 5.87
C GLY A 124 19.95 -19.34 5.25
N ILE A 125 20.78 -19.93 6.12
CA ILE A 125 21.88 -20.80 5.77
C ILE A 125 21.88 -21.97 6.76
N THR A 126 22.07 -23.18 6.25
CA THR A 126 22.34 -24.37 7.07
C THR A 126 23.59 -25.06 6.56
N VAL A 127 24.48 -25.46 7.47
CA VAL A 127 25.75 -26.13 7.15
C VAL A 127 25.74 -27.53 7.74
N HIS A 128 26.12 -28.52 6.94
CA HIS A 128 26.23 -29.92 7.30
C HIS A 128 27.67 -30.38 7.10
N PHE A 129 28.21 -31.19 8.04
CA PHE A 129 29.59 -31.69 8.05
C PHE A 129 29.67 -33.21 7.80
#